data_AF-B3SDS0-F1
#
_entry.id   AF-B3SDS0-F1
#
_cell.length_a   1.000
_cell.length_b   1.000
_cell.length_c   1.000
_cell.angle_alpha   90.00
_cell.angle_beta   90.00
_cell.angle_gamma   90.00
#
_symmetry.space_group_name_H-M   'P 1'
#
loop_
_entity.id
_entity.type
_entity.pdbx_description
1 polymer ?
#
loop_
_entity_poly.entity_id
_entity_poly.type
_entity_poly.pdbx_seq_one_letter_code
_entity_poly.pdbx_strand_id
1 'polypeptide(L)'
;MFSSRIVAADFYLAKPIQKLDACYSDFRRCPTKRVPVVRIFGATPAGQKTCLHVHGVFPYLYVPYDGSLPVSKYLLEFANSIDKAIHVATGVKSTDQDTSNMAWQQVVFKIAIVNGMPMYGYYNEEKQFMKIYLYNPNLVGKVAELLLAGAIMNKVFQPHESHIPFILQFFIDYNLYGMNLIKLAVVKFRAPLNEDSEYFRIDLGINPGIKAIWDDEIQRRKNKGESSQLTPPASQGKID
;
A
#
# COMPACT_ATOMS: atom_id res chain seq x y z
N MET A 1 4.79 15.19 18.02
CA MET A 1 5.18 14.30 16.91
C MET A 1 4.33 13.04 17.02
N PHE A 2 3.65 12.62 15.95
CA PHE A 2 2.83 11.42 16.00
C PHE A 2 3.71 10.19 15.82
N SER A 3 3.48 9.13 16.59
CA SER A 3 4.23 7.89 16.43
C SER A 3 3.33 6.67 16.59
N SER A 4 3.55 5.66 15.77
CA SER A 4 2.84 4.39 15.84
C SER A 4 3.81 3.23 15.72
N ARG A 5 3.57 2.14 16.43
CA ARG A 5 4.38 0.92 16.33
C ARG A 5 4.01 0.16 15.07
N ILE A 6 5.00 -0.32 14.33
CA ILE A 6 4.78 -1.18 13.16
C ILE A 6 4.60 -2.62 13.65
N VAL A 7 3.36 -3.09 13.77
CA VAL A 7 3.07 -4.49 14.17
C VAL A 7 2.87 -5.37 12.94
N ALA A 8 2.05 -4.91 12.00
CA ALA A 8 1.81 -5.59 10.73
C ALA A 8 1.69 -4.54 9.62
N ALA A 9 2.14 -4.89 8.42
CA ALA A 9 2.01 -4.05 7.24
C ALA A 9 1.43 -4.86 6.08
N ASP A 10 0.51 -4.26 5.35
CA ASP A 10 -0.06 -4.82 4.13
C ASP A 10 -0.23 -3.72 3.08
N PHE A 11 -0.74 -4.09 1.91
CA PHE A 11 -1.06 -3.12 0.87
C PHE A 11 -2.38 -3.48 0.18
N TYR A 12 -2.99 -2.47 -0.41
CA TYR A 12 -4.16 -2.64 -1.27
C TYR A 12 -4.14 -1.62 -2.40
N LEU A 13 -4.90 -1.90 -3.46
CA LEU A 13 -5.04 -0.99 -4.60
C LEU A 13 -6.32 -0.18 -4.49
N ALA A 14 -6.19 1.14 -4.36
CA ALA A 14 -7.30 2.08 -4.23
C ALA A 14 -7.41 3.01 -5.44
N LYS A 15 -8.54 3.71 -5.57
CA LYS A 15 -8.61 4.88 -6.46
C LYS A 15 -7.79 6.02 -5.85
N PRO A 16 -7.05 6.80 -6.66
CA PRO A 16 -6.23 7.90 -6.15
C PRO A 16 -7.09 8.97 -5.48
N ILE A 17 -6.67 9.43 -4.31
CA ILE A 17 -7.33 10.50 -3.57
C ILE A 17 -6.63 11.83 -3.87
N GLN A 18 -7.41 12.85 -4.21
CA GLN A 18 -6.91 14.18 -4.50
C GLN A 18 -6.13 14.75 -3.30
N LYS A 19 -4.95 15.35 -3.55
CA LYS A 19 -3.98 15.88 -2.56
C LYS A 19 -3.15 14.85 -1.78
N LEU A 20 -3.47 13.55 -1.85
CA LEU A 20 -2.69 12.48 -1.20
C LEU A 20 -1.94 11.62 -2.19
N ASP A 21 -2.56 11.34 -3.34
CA ASP A 21 -2.00 10.49 -4.39
C ASP A 21 -1.75 11.25 -5.69
N ALA A 22 -0.89 10.71 -6.55
CA ALA A 22 -0.68 11.19 -7.90
C ALA A 22 -1.88 10.84 -8.80
N CYS A 23 -2.84 11.76 -8.94
CA CYS A 23 -4.04 11.58 -9.79
C CYS A 23 -3.73 11.64 -11.30
N TYR A 24 -2.61 12.25 -11.68
CA TYR A 24 -2.17 12.39 -13.07
C TYR A 24 -0.72 11.93 -13.18
N SER A 25 -0.42 11.08 -14.16
CA SER A 25 0.96 10.70 -14.46
C SER A 25 1.50 11.64 -15.53
N ASP A 26 2.44 12.52 -15.17
CA ASP A 26 3.11 13.42 -16.12
C ASP A 26 3.87 12.64 -17.20
N PHE A 27 4.42 11.48 -16.81
CA PHE A 27 5.18 10.60 -17.71
C PHE A 27 4.30 10.00 -18.81
N ARG A 28 3.08 9.56 -18.47
CA ARG A 28 2.14 8.96 -19.42
C ARG A 28 1.10 9.93 -19.99
N ARG A 29 1.03 11.16 -19.44
CA ARG A 29 0.04 12.19 -19.78
C ARG A 29 -1.41 11.71 -19.68
N CYS A 30 -1.70 10.86 -18.70
CA CYS A 30 -3.00 10.23 -18.53
C CYS A 30 -3.43 10.17 -17.06
N PRO A 31 -4.74 10.13 -16.78
CA PRO A 31 -5.24 9.98 -15.43
C PRO A 31 -4.90 8.60 -14.87
N THR A 32 -4.54 8.57 -13.59
CA THR A 32 -4.24 7.33 -12.88
C THR A 32 -5.54 6.68 -12.39
N LYS A 33 -5.71 5.37 -12.65
CA LYS A 33 -6.94 4.65 -12.27
C LYS A 33 -6.86 4.06 -10.88
N ARG A 34 -5.72 3.42 -10.56
CA ARG A 34 -5.49 2.75 -9.27
C ARG A 34 -4.06 2.99 -8.81
N VAL A 35 -3.90 3.18 -7.51
CA VAL A 35 -2.61 3.38 -6.84
C VAL A 35 -2.46 2.42 -5.67
N PRO A 36 -1.23 1.97 -5.38
CA PRO A 36 -0.95 1.17 -4.20
C PRO A 36 -0.94 2.06 -2.95
N VAL A 37 -1.62 1.60 -1.91
CA VAL A 37 -1.63 2.22 -0.58
C VAL A 37 -1.16 1.18 0.41
N VAL A 38 -0.13 1.52 1.18
CA VAL A 38 0.39 0.67 2.26
C VAL A 38 -0.42 0.95 3.52
N ARG A 39 -0.90 -0.08 4.21
CA ARG A 39 -1.49 0.07 5.55
C ARG A 39 -0.54 -0.51 6.57
N ILE A 40 -0.37 0.22 7.66
CA ILE A 40 0.42 -0.19 8.81
C ILE A 40 -0.51 -0.26 10.01
N PHE A 41 -0.61 -1.44 10.59
CA PHE A 41 -1.34 -1.68 11.82
C PHE A 41 -0.39 -1.64 13.00
N GLY A 42 -0.84 -0.99 14.07
CA GLY A 42 -0.21 -1.11 15.36
C GLY A 42 -0.77 -0.13 16.36
N ALA A 43 0.05 0.30 17.31
CA ALA A 43 -0.41 1.10 18.44
C ALA A 43 0.47 2.33 18.67
N THR A 44 -0.15 3.43 19.11
CA THR A 44 0.60 4.58 19.63
C THR A 44 1.33 4.20 20.93
N PRO A 45 2.33 4.97 21.38
CA PRO A 45 2.95 4.77 22.69
C PRO A 45 1.95 4.78 23.86
N ALA A 46 0.81 5.47 23.69
CA ALA A 46 -0.29 5.50 24.64
C ALA A 46 -1.21 4.26 24.60
N GLY A 47 -0.92 3.28 23.72
CA GLY A 47 -1.68 2.03 23.61
C GLY A 47 -2.91 2.08 22.70
N GLN A 48 -3.18 3.22 22.05
CA GLN A 48 -4.31 3.32 21.12
C GLN A 48 -4.00 2.57 19.83
N LYS A 49 -4.89 1.66 19.42
CA LYS A 49 -4.79 0.94 18.14
C LYS A 49 -5.01 1.92 16.98
N THR A 50 -4.16 1.85 15.97
CA THR A 50 -4.17 2.75 14.82
C THR A 50 -3.96 1.96 13.54
N CYS A 51 -4.62 2.41 12.47
CA CYS A 51 -4.37 1.98 11.10
C CYS A 51 -3.85 3.19 10.33
N LEU A 52 -2.56 3.17 9.99
CA LEU A 52 -1.91 4.23 9.23
C LEU A 52 -1.98 3.88 7.74
N HIS A 53 -2.47 4.81 6.93
CA HIS A 53 -2.48 4.68 5.47
C HIS A 53 -1.34 5.54 4.90
N VAL A 54 -0.39 4.89 4.22
CA VAL A 54 0.74 5.54 3.57
C VAL A 54 0.50 5.56 2.06
N HIS A 55 0.43 6.77 1.53
CA HIS A 55 0.13 7.07 0.13
C HIS A 55 1.42 7.44 -0.63
N GLY A 56 1.41 7.31 -1.96
CA GLY A 56 2.52 7.75 -2.82
C GLY A 56 3.75 6.83 -2.86
N VAL A 57 3.66 5.61 -2.34
CA VAL A 57 4.73 4.62 -2.38
C VAL A 57 4.46 3.64 -3.51
N PHE A 58 5.37 3.53 -4.49
CA PHE A 58 5.20 2.67 -5.66
C PHE A 58 6.31 1.61 -5.72
N PRO A 59 5.99 0.34 -6.02
CA PRO A 59 6.99 -0.70 -6.24
C PRO A 59 7.86 -0.35 -7.45
N TYR A 60 9.12 -0.76 -7.42
CA TYR A 60 10.04 -0.55 -8.52
C TYR A 60 10.94 -1.75 -8.78
N LEU A 61 11.52 -1.78 -9.98
CA LEU A 61 12.60 -2.69 -10.37
C LEU A 61 13.57 -1.94 -11.30
N TYR A 62 14.79 -2.48 -11.46
CA TYR A 62 15.81 -1.87 -12.31
C TYR A 62 16.14 -2.75 -13.52
N VAL A 63 16.48 -2.11 -14.63
CA VAL A 63 16.90 -2.76 -15.89
C VAL A 63 18.08 -2.00 -16.47
N PRO A 64 19.13 -2.65 -16.99
CA PRO A 64 20.25 -1.95 -17.64
C PRO A 64 19.77 -1.11 -18.82
N TYR A 65 20.30 0.11 -18.93
CA TYR A 65 20.00 1.02 -20.03
C TYR A 65 21.12 0.98 -21.08
N ASP A 66 20.75 0.92 -22.36
CA ASP A 66 21.68 0.81 -23.49
C ASP A 66 22.18 2.16 -24.02
N GLY A 67 21.73 3.28 -23.44
CA GLY A 67 22.09 4.62 -23.89
C GLY A 67 21.33 5.09 -25.14
N SER A 68 20.24 4.43 -25.53
CA SER A 68 19.47 4.77 -26.74
C SER A 68 18.87 6.17 -26.69
N LEU A 69 19.24 7.03 -27.63
CA LEU A 69 18.69 8.38 -27.80
C LEU A 69 17.62 8.42 -28.91
N PRO A 70 16.60 9.29 -28.83
CA PRO A 70 16.29 10.23 -27.75
C PRO A 70 15.61 9.57 -26.54
N VAL A 71 16.10 9.90 -25.34
CA VAL A 71 15.72 9.27 -24.07
C VAL A 71 14.21 9.25 -23.84
N SER A 72 13.54 10.40 -23.94
CA SER A 72 12.12 10.53 -23.59
C SER A 72 11.21 9.65 -24.44
N LYS A 73 11.51 9.54 -25.74
CA LYS A 73 10.77 8.70 -26.68
C LYS A 73 11.00 7.22 -26.37
N TYR A 74 12.27 6.83 -26.16
CA TYR A 74 12.61 5.46 -25.84
C TYR A 74 11.93 4.97 -24.54
N LEU A 75 11.96 5.78 -23.48
CA LEU A 75 11.31 5.43 -22.21
C LEU A 75 9.80 5.25 -22.38
N LEU A 76 9.14 6.10 -23.20
CA LEU A 76 7.71 5.99 -23.46
C LEU A 76 7.39 4.73 -24.28
N GLU A 77 8.17 4.44 -25.31
CA GLU A 77 8.03 3.22 -26.13
C GLU A 77 8.24 1.96 -25.30
N PHE A 78 9.26 1.96 -24.45
CA PHE A 78 9.56 0.87 -23.51
C PHE A 78 8.39 0.63 -22.55
N ALA A 79 7.84 1.70 -21.97
CA ALA A 79 6.69 1.62 -21.08
C ALA A 79 5.42 1.10 -21.79
N ASN A 80 5.17 1.55 -23.02
CA ASN A 80 4.08 1.04 -23.86
C ASN A 80 4.27 -0.44 -24.23
N SER A 81 5.51 -0.87 -24.46
CA SER A 81 5.84 -2.28 -24.73
C SER A 81 5.55 -3.16 -23.51
N ILE A 82 5.85 -2.69 -22.29
CA ILE A 82 5.52 -3.42 -21.06
C ILE A 82 4.01 -3.59 -20.91
N ASP A 83 3.23 -2.51 -21.08
CA ASP A 83 1.77 -2.59 -20.94
C ASP A 83 1.17 -3.59 -21.95
N LYS A 84 1.64 -3.55 -23.21
CA LYS A 84 1.23 -4.49 -24.26
C LYS A 84 1.58 -5.93 -23.91
N ALA A 85 2.82 -6.18 -23.47
CA ALA A 85 3.26 -7.53 -23.12
C ALA A 85 2.46 -8.12 -21.95
N ILE A 86 2.17 -7.31 -20.92
CA ILE A 86 1.34 -7.74 -19.80
C ILE A 86 -0.10 -7.97 -20.22
N HIS A 87 -0.67 -7.10 -21.06
CA HIS A 87 -2.01 -7.27 -21.59
C HIS A 87 -2.14 -8.61 -22.35
N VAL A 88 -1.18 -8.92 -23.22
CA VAL A 88 -1.11 -10.20 -23.94
C VAL A 88 -0.96 -11.37 -22.96
N ALA A 89 -0.03 -11.29 -22.00
CA ALA A 89 0.24 -12.36 -21.04
C ALA A 89 -0.92 -12.64 -20.08
N THR A 90 -1.74 -11.64 -19.76
CA THR A 90 -2.93 -11.81 -18.90
C THR A 90 -4.13 -12.39 -19.63
N GLY A 91 -4.08 -12.53 -20.96
CA GLY A 91 -5.11 -13.23 -21.74
C GLY A 91 -6.48 -12.55 -21.72
N VAL A 92 -6.55 -11.26 -21.39
CA VAL A 92 -7.80 -10.49 -21.42
C VAL A 92 -8.23 -10.32 -22.88
N LYS A 93 -9.06 -11.24 -23.36
CA LYS A 93 -9.64 -11.18 -24.70
C LYS A 93 -10.62 -10.02 -24.75
N SER A 94 -10.44 -9.14 -25.74
CA SER A 94 -11.27 -7.95 -26.00
C SER A 94 -12.70 -8.27 -26.48
N THR A 95 -13.26 -9.42 -26.12
CA THR A 95 -14.52 -9.95 -26.67
C THR A 95 -15.77 -9.56 -25.89
N ASP A 96 -15.67 -9.11 -24.63
CA ASP A 96 -16.83 -8.63 -23.89
C ASP A 96 -16.94 -7.10 -23.95
N GLN A 97 -17.97 -6.62 -24.66
CA GLN A 97 -18.22 -5.21 -24.95
C GLN A 97 -18.49 -4.33 -23.70
N ASP A 98 -18.70 -4.93 -22.52
CA ASP A 98 -18.82 -4.21 -21.24
C ASP A 98 -17.47 -3.86 -20.57
N THR A 99 -16.35 -4.30 -21.18
CA THR A 99 -14.99 -4.26 -20.62
C THR A 99 -14.16 -3.07 -21.14
N SER A 100 -14.78 -2.07 -21.76
CA SER A 100 -14.08 -0.88 -22.31
C SER A 100 -13.29 -0.10 -21.24
N ASN A 101 -13.67 -0.19 -19.96
CA ASN A 101 -12.97 0.44 -18.85
C ASN A 101 -11.75 -0.35 -18.31
N MET A 102 -11.64 -1.64 -18.61
CA MET A 102 -10.52 -2.52 -18.22
C MET A 102 -9.49 -2.75 -19.34
N ALA A 103 -9.80 -2.37 -20.58
CA ALA A 103 -9.05 -2.75 -21.78
C ALA A 103 -7.58 -2.27 -21.83
N TRP A 104 -7.19 -1.24 -21.07
CA TRP A 104 -5.80 -0.77 -20.98
C TRP A 104 -5.51 -0.35 -19.55
N GLN A 105 -5.15 -1.31 -18.71
CA GLN A 105 -4.67 -1.01 -17.37
C GLN A 105 -3.20 -0.59 -17.47
N GLN A 106 -2.92 0.68 -17.22
CA GLN A 106 -1.56 1.19 -17.14
C GLN A 106 -0.80 0.40 -16.06
N VAL A 107 0.31 -0.23 -16.44
CA VAL A 107 1.12 -1.03 -15.53
C VAL A 107 2.26 -0.18 -14.96
N VAL A 108 2.89 0.63 -15.81
CA VAL A 108 4.01 1.50 -15.45
C VAL A 108 3.53 2.91 -15.07
N PHE A 109 3.95 3.39 -13.90
CA PHE A 109 3.71 4.75 -13.42
C PHE A 109 4.70 5.76 -14.02
N LYS A 110 6.01 5.48 -13.90
CA LYS A 110 7.11 6.34 -14.33
C LYS A 110 8.35 5.48 -14.62
N ILE A 111 9.19 5.93 -15.53
CA ILE A 111 10.55 5.41 -15.69
C ILE A 111 11.54 6.56 -15.49
N ALA A 112 12.58 6.33 -14.70
CA ALA A 112 13.66 7.28 -14.46
C ALA A 112 15.00 6.61 -14.77
N ILE A 113 15.95 7.37 -15.32
CA ILE A 113 17.33 6.91 -15.46
C ILE A 113 18.07 7.18 -14.16
N VAL A 114 18.80 6.19 -13.68
CA VAL A 114 19.64 6.26 -12.49
C VAL A 114 21.01 5.66 -12.82
N ASN A 115 22.05 6.17 -12.18
CA ASN A 115 23.35 5.53 -12.20
C ASN A 115 23.44 4.58 -11.00
N GLY A 116 24.08 3.43 -11.20
CA GLY A 116 24.30 2.46 -10.15
C GLY A 116 25.39 1.47 -10.52
N MET A 117 25.83 0.72 -9.52
CA MET A 117 26.84 -0.32 -9.69
C MET A 117 26.17 -1.70 -9.51
N PRO A 118 26.24 -2.60 -10.50
CA PRO A 118 25.71 -3.94 -10.33
C PRO A 118 26.48 -4.68 -9.23
N MET A 119 25.76 -5.32 -8.32
CA MET A 119 26.36 -6.09 -7.20
C MET A 119 27.08 -7.35 -7.68
N TYR A 120 26.55 -8.03 -8.71
CA TYR A 120 27.12 -9.27 -9.21
C TYR A 120 28.22 -9.01 -10.23
N GLY A 121 29.47 -9.32 -9.85
CA GLY A 121 30.68 -9.09 -10.65
C GLY A 121 31.46 -7.88 -10.17
N TYR A 122 32.70 -7.74 -10.64
CA TYR A 122 33.51 -6.56 -10.38
C TYR A 122 33.37 -5.56 -11.53
N TYR A 123 33.00 -4.33 -11.21
CA TYR A 123 32.93 -3.21 -12.15
C TYR A 123 33.69 -2.03 -11.56
N ASN A 124 34.48 -1.34 -12.39
CA ASN A 124 35.21 -0.15 -11.94
C ASN A 124 34.42 1.15 -12.18
N GLU A 125 33.33 1.08 -12.94
CA GLU A 125 32.56 2.24 -13.38
C GLU A 125 31.06 2.02 -13.12
N GLU A 126 30.36 3.12 -12.87
CA GLU A 126 28.90 3.13 -12.75
C GLU A 126 28.25 2.86 -14.11
N LYS A 127 27.15 2.11 -14.09
CA LYS A 127 26.32 1.85 -15.27
C LYS A 127 24.99 2.57 -15.14
N GLN A 128 24.40 2.88 -16.28
CA GLN A 128 23.06 3.46 -16.33
C GLN A 128 22.01 2.36 -16.24
N PHE A 129 20.99 2.60 -15.43
CA PHE A 129 19.84 1.75 -15.24
C PHE A 129 18.54 2.55 -15.42
N MET A 130 17.53 1.89 -15.95
CA MET A 130 16.14 2.36 -15.91
C MET A 130 15.48 1.85 -14.64
N LYS A 131 15.12 2.78 -13.74
CA LYS A 131 14.24 2.54 -12.60
C LYS A 131 12.80 2.63 -13.04
N ILE A 132 12.12 1.49 -13.06
CA ILE A 132 10.74 1.35 -13.55
C ILE A 132 9.82 1.28 -12.34
N TYR A 133 8.95 2.28 -12.18
CA TYR A 133 7.93 2.31 -11.14
C TYR A 133 6.62 1.72 -11.67
N LEU A 134 6.02 0.82 -10.90
CA LEU A 134 4.81 0.10 -11.27
C LEU A 134 3.64 0.51 -10.36
N TYR A 135 2.40 0.40 -10.87
CA TYR A 135 1.21 0.65 -10.03
C TYR A 135 0.84 -0.54 -9.15
N ASN A 136 1.02 -1.76 -9.65
CA ASN A 136 0.58 -2.97 -8.96
C ASN A 136 1.81 -3.80 -8.52
N PRO A 137 2.05 -3.95 -7.21
CA PRO A 137 3.10 -4.81 -6.67
C PRO A 137 3.07 -6.25 -7.18
N ASN A 138 1.87 -6.80 -7.39
CA ASN A 138 1.69 -8.18 -7.82
C ASN A 138 2.15 -8.42 -9.27
N LEU A 139 2.33 -7.36 -10.06
CA LEU A 139 2.80 -7.47 -11.45
C LEU A 139 4.32 -7.42 -11.57
N VAL A 140 5.05 -7.05 -10.51
CA VAL A 140 6.52 -6.91 -10.55
C VAL A 140 7.20 -8.21 -11.03
N GLY A 141 6.82 -9.36 -10.46
CA GLY A 141 7.36 -10.66 -10.86
C GLY A 141 7.08 -11.00 -12.32
N LYS A 142 5.84 -10.80 -12.78
CA LYS A 142 5.44 -11.04 -14.18
C LYS A 142 6.19 -10.13 -15.16
N VAL A 143 6.36 -8.85 -14.82
CA VAL A 143 7.14 -7.91 -15.64
C VAL A 143 8.59 -8.36 -15.72
N ALA A 144 9.18 -8.83 -14.62
CA ALA A 144 10.54 -9.36 -14.61
C ALA A 144 10.69 -10.61 -15.50
N GLU A 145 9.73 -11.53 -15.47
CA GLU A 145 9.70 -12.70 -16.35
C GLU A 145 9.61 -12.31 -17.83
N LEU A 146 8.75 -11.35 -18.19
CA LEU A 146 8.60 -10.87 -19.57
C LEU A 146 9.84 -10.15 -20.09
N LEU A 147 10.55 -9.43 -19.20
CA LEU A 147 11.84 -8.79 -19.52
C LEU A 147 12.92 -9.83 -19.83
N LEU A 148 12.99 -10.90 -19.03
CA LEU A 148 13.92 -12.01 -19.24
C LEU A 148 13.59 -12.84 -20.48
N ALA A 149 12.31 -13.04 -20.78
CA ALA A 149 11.86 -13.76 -21.97
C ALA A 149 12.10 -12.98 -23.27
N GLY A 150 12.48 -11.71 -23.20
CA GLY A 150 12.69 -10.86 -24.38
C GLY A 150 11.42 -10.41 -25.06
N ALA A 151 10.25 -10.52 -24.40
CA ALA A 151 8.96 -10.11 -24.95
C ALA A 151 8.85 -8.58 -25.10
N ILE A 152 9.69 -7.82 -24.40
CA ILE A 152 9.71 -6.36 -24.41
C ILE A 152 10.79 -5.88 -25.37
N MET A 153 10.38 -5.10 -26.38
CA MET A 153 11.26 -4.55 -27.43
C MET A 153 12.14 -5.58 -28.17
N ASN A 154 11.78 -6.86 -28.12
CA ASN A 154 12.53 -7.98 -28.73
C ASN A 154 14.00 -8.05 -28.24
N LYS A 155 14.25 -7.65 -26.99
CA LYS A 155 15.56 -7.69 -26.34
C LYS A 155 15.43 -8.31 -24.96
N VAL A 156 16.39 -9.14 -24.60
CA VAL A 156 16.48 -9.71 -23.24
C VAL A 156 17.05 -8.65 -22.30
N PHE A 157 16.31 -8.37 -21.24
CA PHE A 157 16.69 -7.42 -20.21
C PHE A 157 16.80 -8.13 -18.87
N GLN A 158 17.95 -8.04 -18.20
CA GLN A 158 18.15 -8.58 -16.87
C GLN A 158 17.49 -7.68 -15.82
N PRO A 159 16.43 -8.13 -15.11
CA PRO A 159 15.82 -7.37 -14.03
C PRO A 159 16.69 -7.45 -12.77
N HIS A 160 16.85 -6.33 -12.09
CA HIS A 160 17.51 -6.22 -10.80
C HIS A 160 16.50 -5.81 -9.72
N GLU A 161 16.70 -6.34 -8.51
CA GLU A 161 15.84 -6.12 -7.33
C GLU A 161 14.36 -6.51 -7.50
N SER A 162 14.00 -7.24 -8.55
CA SER A 162 12.61 -7.70 -8.79
C SER A 162 12.08 -8.69 -7.75
N HIS A 163 12.97 -9.38 -7.04
CA HIS A 163 12.64 -10.36 -6.02
C HIS A 163 12.32 -9.73 -4.65
N ILE A 164 12.59 -8.44 -4.46
CA ILE A 164 12.36 -7.77 -3.18
C ILE A 164 10.86 -7.45 -3.07
N PRO A 165 10.15 -7.98 -2.05
CA PRO A 165 8.75 -7.68 -1.82
C PRO A 165 8.48 -6.19 -1.62
N PHE A 166 7.35 -5.71 -2.11
CA PHE A 166 6.98 -4.28 -2.06
C PHE A 166 7.01 -3.67 -0.65
N ILE A 167 6.50 -4.37 0.35
CA ILE A 167 6.52 -3.89 1.75
C ILE A 167 7.96 -3.79 2.27
N LEU A 168 8.85 -4.70 1.87
CA LEU A 168 10.25 -4.66 2.25
C LEU A 168 11.00 -3.52 1.55
N GLN A 169 10.72 -3.25 0.27
CA GLN A 169 11.24 -2.05 -0.41
C GLN A 169 10.86 -0.78 0.35
N PHE A 170 9.59 -0.65 0.74
CA PHE A 170 9.12 0.47 1.56
C PHE A 170 9.86 0.58 2.90
N PHE A 171 10.17 -0.55 3.56
CA PHE A 171 10.91 -0.52 4.83
C PHE A 171 12.36 -0.09 4.62
N ILE A 172 13.01 -0.56 3.55
CA ILE A 172 14.39 -0.20 3.22
C ILE A 172 14.50 1.29 2.88
N ASP A 173 13.62 1.79 2.00
CA ASP A 173 13.65 3.19 1.52
C ASP A 173 13.53 4.22 2.66
N TYR A 174 12.69 3.92 3.65
CA TYR A 174 12.42 4.82 4.78
C TYR A 174 13.12 4.40 6.08
N ASN A 175 14.03 3.43 6.01
CA ASN A 175 14.77 2.89 7.15
C ASN A 175 13.86 2.46 8.32
N LEU A 176 12.79 1.74 7.99
CA LEU A 176 11.79 1.26 8.95
C LEU A 176 12.11 -0.17 9.38
N TYR A 177 11.81 -0.47 10.63
CA TYR A 177 12.03 -1.78 11.23
C TYR A 177 10.73 -2.32 11.82
N GLY A 178 10.54 -3.63 11.72
CA GLY A 178 9.43 -4.31 12.39
C GLY A 178 9.44 -4.07 13.89
N MET A 179 8.27 -3.96 14.51
CA MET A 179 8.06 -3.68 15.93
C MET A 179 8.64 -2.34 16.43
N ASN A 180 9.19 -1.50 15.55
CA ASN A 180 9.70 -0.18 15.89
C ASN A 180 8.61 0.90 15.76
N LEU A 181 8.86 2.08 16.33
CA LEU A 181 7.98 3.25 16.22
C LEU A 181 8.29 4.02 14.93
N ILE A 182 7.31 4.11 14.02
CA ILE A 182 7.35 5.08 12.93
C ILE A 182 7.05 6.47 13.48
N LYS A 183 7.92 7.43 13.20
CA LYS A 183 7.78 8.82 13.63
C LYS A 183 7.29 9.67 12.45
N LEU A 184 6.13 10.29 12.60
CA LEU A 184 5.48 11.07 11.56
C LEU A 184 5.41 12.55 11.97
N ALA A 185 5.83 13.43 11.06
CA ALA A 185 5.79 14.87 11.27
C ALA A 185 4.38 15.44 11.07
N VAL A 186 3.72 15.05 9.97
CA VAL A 186 2.38 15.51 9.59
C VAL A 186 1.50 14.30 9.35
N VAL A 187 0.33 14.28 9.98
CA VAL A 187 -0.68 13.23 9.82
C VAL A 187 -2.04 13.86 9.53
N LYS A 188 -2.86 13.17 8.75
CA LYS A 188 -4.27 13.54 8.52
C LYS A 188 -5.14 12.39 9.00
N PHE A 189 -6.15 12.71 9.81
CA PHE A 189 -7.10 11.74 10.32
C PHE A 189 -8.27 11.58 9.35
N ARG A 190 -8.83 10.37 9.27
CA ARG A 190 -9.94 10.04 8.40
C ARG A 190 -11.25 10.09 9.20
N ALA A 191 -12.19 10.95 8.79
CA ALA A 191 -13.45 11.23 9.50
C ALA A 191 -13.20 11.71 10.96
N PRO A 192 -14.16 12.36 11.64
CA PRO A 192 -13.85 12.98 12.92
C PRO A 192 -13.41 11.91 13.93
N LEU A 193 -12.30 12.17 14.61
CA LEU A 193 -12.03 11.58 15.91
C LEU A 193 -13.19 12.08 16.77
N ASN A 194 -14.16 11.22 17.09
CA ASN A 194 -15.38 11.63 17.77
C ASN A 194 -15.05 12.54 18.96
N GLU A 195 -15.36 13.84 18.87
CA GLU A 195 -15.28 14.74 20.02
C GLU A 195 -16.45 14.49 20.98
N ASP A 196 -17.55 13.86 20.55
CA ASP A 196 -18.67 13.52 21.43
C ASP A 196 -19.34 12.20 21.02
N SER A 197 -18.76 11.06 21.42
CA SER A 197 -19.50 9.80 21.36
C SER A 197 -19.18 8.92 22.58
N GLU A 198 -19.97 9.10 23.63
CA GLU A 198 -20.10 8.15 24.75
C GLU A 198 -20.52 6.73 24.34
N TYR A 199 -20.72 6.46 23.04
CA TYR A 199 -21.21 5.19 22.51
C TYR A 199 -20.21 4.38 21.66
N PHE A 200 -18.94 4.78 21.59
CA PHE A 200 -17.92 4.00 20.86
C PHE A 200 -17.02 3.17 21.79
N ARG A 201 -17.63 2.48 22.75
CA ARG A 201 -17.15 1.14 23.10
C ARG A 201 -17.57 0.21 21.96
N ILE A 202 -16.80 0.20 20.87
CA ILE A 202 -16.92 -0.92 19.94
C ILE A 202 -16.58 -2.17 20.75
N ASP A 203 -17.57 -3.05 20.81
CA ASP A 203 -17.50 -4.47 21.14
C ASP A 203 -16.43 -5.21 20.32
N LEU A 204 -15.15 -4.88 20.54
CA LEU A 204 -14.01 -5.66 20.09
C LEU A 204 -13.44 -6.38 21.31
N GLY A 205 -14.12 -7.44 21.73
CA GLY A 205 -13.60 -8.37 22.74
C GLY A 205 -14.55 -8.80 23.85
N ILE A 206 -15.82 -8.36 23.85
CA ILE A 206 -16.79 -8.95 24.79
C ILE A 206 -17.19 -10.32 24.25
N ASN A 207 -16.88 -11.35 25.04
CA ASN A 207 -17.32 -12.73 24.78
C ASN A 207 -18.85 -12.70 24.50
N PRO A 208 -19.32 -13.28 23.39
CA PRO A 208 -20.74 -13.27 23.02
C PRO A 208 -21.66 -13.77 24.14
N GLY A 209 -21.18 -14.66 25.02
CA GLY A 209 -21.92 -15.09 26.21
C GLY A 209 -22.12 -13.99 27.26
N ILE A 210 -21.11 -13.14 27.50
CA ILE A 210 -21.23 -11.99 28.43
C ILE A 210 -22.17 -10.94 27.87
N LYS A 211 -22.14 -10.72 26.54
CA LYS A 211 -23.07 -9.82 25.87
C LYS A 211 -24.52 -10.28 26.01
N ALA A 212 -24.78 -11.58 25.81
CA ALA A 212 -26.11 -12.16 26.00
C ALA A 212 -26.63 -12.01 27.45
N ILE A 213 -25.78 -12.25 28.45
CA ILE A 213 -26.15 -12.09 29.88
C ILE A 213 -26.45 -10.62 30.19
N TRP A 214 -25.67 -9.69 29.63
CA TRP A 214 -25.87 -8.26 29.84
C TRP A 214 -27.16 -7.75 29.20
N ASP A 215 -27.45 -8.19 27.97
CA ASP A 215 -28.68 -7.86 27.27
C ASP A 215 -29.91 -8.41 28.03
N ASP A 216 -29.81 -9.63 28.59
CA ASP A 216 -30.89 -10.25 29.39
C ASP A 216 -31.14 -9.51 30.72
N GLU A 217 -30.07 -9.05 31.40
CA GLU A 217 -30.20 -8.24 32.63
C GLU A 217 -30.80 -6.84 32.35
N ILE A 218 -30.44 -6.22 31.21
CA ILE A 218 -31.08 -4.97 30.76
C ILE A 218 -32.57 -5.20 30.52
N GLN A 219 -32.93 -6.30 29.86
CA GLN A 219 -34.32 -6.65 29.55
C GLN A 219 -35.13 -6.89 30.84
N ARG A 220 -34.55 -7.62 31.80
CA ARG A 220 -35.14 -7.89 33.11
C ARG A 220 -35.43 -6.60 33.89
N ARG A 221 -34.49 -5.65 33.88
CA ARG A 221 -34.65 -4.35 34.57
C ARG A 221 -35.73 -3.49 33.91
N LYS A 222 -35.80 -3.47 32.58
CA LYS A 222 -36.90 -2.83 31.85
C LYS A 222 -38.26 -3.41 32.23
N ASN A 223 -38.36 -4.73 32.31
CA ASN A 223 -39.61 -5.41 32.70
C ASN A 223 -40.03 -5.11 34.16
N LYS A 224 -39.07 -4.75 35.02
CA LYS A 224 -39.31 -4.32 36.41
C LYS A 224 -39.52 -2.81 36.56
N GLY A 225 -39.41 -2.03 35.49
CA GLY A 225 -39.52 -0.56 35.54
C GLY A 225 -38.32 0.14 36.20
N GLU A 226 -37.17 -0.53 36.29
CA GLU A 226 -35.95 0.02 36.90
C GLU A 226 -35.06 0.73 35.86
N SER A 227 -34.30 1.75 36.30
CA SER A 227 -33.37 2.49 35.42
C SER A 227 -32.17 1.64 35.00
N SER A 228 -31.74 1.77 33.74
CA SER A 228 -30.62 1.04 33.15
C SER A 228 -29.22 1.50 33.60
N GLN A 229 -29.12 2.54 34.44
CA GLN A 229 -27.85 3.03 34.95
C GLN A 229 -27.41 2.20 36.17
N LEU A 230 -26.36 1.41 35.99
CA LEU A 230 -25.66 0.73 37.06
C LEU A 230 -24.55 1.65 37.57
N THR A 231 -24.70 2.20 38.78
CA THR A 231 -23.55 2.75 39.50
C THR A 231 -22.69 1.58 40.00
N PRO A 232 -21.38 1.57 39.76
CA PRO A 232 -20.52 0.55 40.35
C PRO A 232 -20.59 0.65 41.88
N PRO A 233 -20.53 -0.48 42.61
CA PRO A 233 -20.42 -0.42 44.07
C PRO A 233 -19.15 0.34 44.43
N ALA A 234 -19.19 1.10 45.53
CA ALA A 234 -18.00 1.75 46.07
C ALA A 234 -16.91 0.69 46.26
N SER A 235 -15.79 0.85 45.56
CA SER A 235 -14.62 -0.02 45.70
C SER A 235 -14.25 -0.07 47.19
N GLN A 236 -14.19 -1.28 47.75
CA GLN A 236 -13.73 -1.50 49.12
C GLN A 236 -12.45 -0.69 49.35
N GLY A 237 -12.48 0.15 50.40
CA GLY A 237 -11.35 0.96 50.80
C GLY A 237 -10.11 0.10 50.99
N LYS A 238 -8.95 0.66 50.66
CA LYS A 238 -7.66 0.14 51.10
C LYS A 238 -7.76 -0.11 52.61
N ILE A 239 -7.64 -1.36 53.00
CA ILE A 239 -7.29 -1.74 54.36
C ILE A 239 -5.79 -1.48 54.46
N ASP A 240 -5.41 -0.79 55.54
CA ASP A 240 -4.06 -0.30 55.85
C ASP A 240 -2.93 -1.34 55.71
#